data_AF-A0A0H1BNV8-F1
#
_entry.id   AF-A0A0H1BNV8-F1
#
_cell.length_a   1.000
_cell.length_b   1.000
_cell.length_c   1.000
_cell.angle_alpha   90.00
_cell.angle_beta   90.00
_cell.angle_gamma   90.00
#
_symmetry.space_group_name_H-M   'P 1'
#
loop_
_entity.id
_entity.type
_entity.pdbx_description
1 polymer ?
#
loop_
_entity_poly.entity_id
_entity_poly.type
_entity_poly.pdbx_seq_one_letter_code
_entity_poly.pdbx_strand_id
1 'polypeptide(L)'
;MPPRLSWRLPMQLPSLLQTTSPPSFLLPVLQHQTRQASILAQLSDNATAYNKRIRRGRGPASGKGKTSGRGHKGQKQHGSVPAGFNGGQTKDEIVHGEHGFKNIFSLDIAKVNLDRIQEWIDQGRLDPSRPITVRELAKSR
;
A
#
# COMPACT_ATOMS: atom_id res chain seq x y z
N MET A 1 -40.80 38.60 -4.88
CA MET A 1 -41.38 39.03 -6.16
C MET A 1 -42.21 40.29 -5.92
N PRO A 2 -41.85 41.40 -6.57
CA PRO A 2 -42.78 42.17 -7.39
C PRO A 2 -42.40 42.05 -8.89
N PRO A 3 -43.32 42.23 -9.86
CA PRO A 3 -43.03 41.90 -11.27
C PRO A 3 -42.92 43.12 -12.21
N ARG A 4 -42.19 42.87 -13.32
CA ARG A 4 -42.18 43.50 -14.66
C ARG A 4 -41.44 44.84 -14.85
N LEU A 5 -40.47 44.82 -15.76
CA LEU A 5 -40.53 45.57 -17.03
C LEU A 5 -39.40 45.10 -17.95
N SER A 6 -39.78 44.59 -19.12
CA SER A 6 -38.91 44.04 -20.16
C SER A 6 -38.76 45.05 -21.29
N TRP A 7 -37.62 45.74 -21.37
CA TRP A 7 -37.27 46.55 -22.53
C TRP A 7 -36.09 45.89 -23.27
N ARG A 8 -36.39 45.36 -24.45
CA ARG A 8 -35.41 44.97 -25.46
C ARG A 8 -35.10 46.19 -26.32
N LEU A 9 -33.82 46.51 -26.49
CA LEU A 9 -33.32 47.23 -27.66
C LEU A 9 -32.02 46.53 -28.12
N PRO A 10 -31.87 46.21 -29.41
CA PRO A 10 -30.70 45.53 -29.94
C PRO A 10 -29.71 46.55 -30.51
N MET A 11 -28.43 46.46 -30.16
CA MET A 11 -27.36 47.02 -30.98
C MET A 11 -26.12 46.12 -30.87
N GLN A 12 -25.80 45.45 -31.98
CA GLN A 12 -24.52 44.78 -32.23
C GLN A 12 -23.51 45.80 -32.73
N LEU A 13 -22.26 45.67 -32.31
CA LEU A 13 -21.07 46.07 -33.05
C LEU A 13 -19.89 45.19 -32.59
N PRO A 14 -19.15 44.52 -33.50
CA PRO A 14 -17.98 43.73 -33.16
C PRO A 14 -16.71 44.58 -33.26
N SER A 15 -15.84 44.53 -32.26
CA SER A 15 -14.46 45.01 -32.42
C SER A 15 -13.49 44.01 -31.81
N LEU A 16 -12.80 43.32 -32.71
CA LEU A 16 -11.57 42.55 -32.50
C LEU A 16 -10.57 43.36 -31.68
N LEU A 17 -10.05 42.77 -30.60
CA LEU A 17 -8.69 43.00 -30.11
C LEU A 17 -8.21 41.70 -29.45
N GLN A 18 -7.36 40.98 -30.17
CA GLN A 18 -6.51 39.91 -29.66
C GLN A 18 -5.53 40.52 -28.66
N THR A 19 -5.58 40.11 -27.39
CA THR A 19 -4.47 40.29 -26.46
C THR A 19 -3.70 38.99 -26.35
N THR A 20 -2.50 39.07 -26.89
CA THR A 20 -1.42 38.08 -26.95
C THR A 20 -1.23 37.30 -25.65
N SER A 21 -1.30 35.97 -25.74
CA SER A 21 -0.68 35.05 -24.79
C SER A 21 0.81 35.39 -24.63
N PRO A 22 1.37 35.47 -23.40
CA PRO A 22 2.80 35.64 -23.25
C PRO A 22 3.54 34.43 -23.85
N PRO A 23 4.67 34.64 -24.54
CA PRO A 23 5.43 33.57 -25.17
C PRO A 23 5.99 32.61 -24.11
N SER A 24 5.73 31.32 -24.31
CA SER A 24 6.13 30.19 -23.46
C SER A 24 7.65 29.91 -23.41
N PHE A 25 8.50 30.92 -23.65
CA PHE A 25 9.96 30.76 -23.84
C PHE A 25 10.83 31.43 -22.76
N LEU A 26 10.25 31.92 -21.66
CA LEU A 26 11.00 32.45 -20.51
C LEU A 26 10.67 31.74 -19.18
N LEU A 27 10.43 30.43 -19.23
CA LEU A 27 10.61 29.56 -18.08
C LEU A 27 11.80 28.62 -18.35
N PRO A 28 13.04 29.12 -18.34
CA PRO A 28 14.14 28.21 -18.13
C PRO A 28 13.99 27.70 -16.69
N VAL A 29 13.91 26.38 -16.56
CA VAL A 29 14.64 25.73 -15.48
C VAL A 29 14.09 26.03 -14.08
N LEU A 30 12.95 25.43 -13.75
CA LEU A 30 12.79 24.82 -12.42
C LEU A 30 13.61 23.51 -12.35
N GLN A 31 14.86 23.50 -12.84
CA GLN A 31 15.82 22.56 -12.26
C GLN A 31 16.13 23.19 -10.90
N HIS A 32 15.60 22.58 -9.85
CA HIS A 32 16.13 22.79 -8.51
C HIS A 32 17.66 22.57 -8.60
N GLN A 33 18.43 23.65 -8.69
CA GLN A 33 19.87 23.60 -8.48
C GLN A 33 20.10 23.39 -6.99
N THR A 34 19.86 22.17 -6.51
CA THR A 34 20.39 21.76 -5.22
C THR A 34 21.90 21.62 -5.41
N ARG A 35 22.68 22.62 -4.99
CA ARG A 35 24.11 22.42 -4.76
C ARG A 35 24.22 21.42 -3.63
N GLN A 36 24.29 20.15 -3.97
CA GLN A 36 24.37 19.07 -3.00
C GLN A 36 25.79 19.09 -2.44
N ALA A 37 25.93 19.48 -1.16
CA ALA A 37 27.25 19.69 -0.54
C ALA A 37 27.97 18.38 -0.19
N SER A 38 27.23 17.26 -0.02
CA SER A 38 27.81 15.94 0.27
C SER A 38 26.91 14.80 -0.23
N ILE A 39 27.51 13.64 -0.50
CA ILE A 39 26.82 12.41 -0.97
C ILE A 39 25.78 11.92 0.06
N LEU A 40 26.03 12.16 1.35
CA LEU A 40 25.11 11.77 2.43
C LEU A 40 23.73 12.45 2.29
N ALA A 41 23.67 13.64 1.69
CA ALA A 41 22.40 14.35 1.47
C ALA A 41 21.59 13.83 0.27
N GLN A 42 22.17 12.95 -0.56
CA GLN A 42 21.56 12.42 -1.79
C GLN A 42 21.00 11.00 -1.64
N LEU A 43 21.23 10.36 -0.51
CA LEU A 43 20.82 8.99 -0.30
C LEU A 43 19.29 8.90 -0.20
N SER A 44 18.70 8.12 -1.08
CA SER A 44 17.29 7.71 -1.05
C SER A 44 17.18 6.23 -1.33
N ASP A 45 16.13 5.60 -0.80
CA ASP A 45 15.83 4.20 -1.10
C ASP A 45 15.23 4.03 -2.51
N ASN A 46 15.02 2.79 -2.94
CA ASN A 46 14.34 2.46 -4.19
C ASN A 46 12.93 3.07 -4.22
N ALA A 47 12.47 3.53 -5.39
CA ALA A 47 11.24 4.33 -5.53
C ALA A 47 9.96 3.67 -4.96
N THR A 48 9.90 2.35 -4.89
CA THR A 48 8.73 1.58 -4.39
C THR A 48 8.88 1.12 -2.94
N ALA A 49 10.04 1.39 -2.30
CA ALA A 49 10.27 0.97 -0.92
C ALA A 49 9.30 1.65 0.07
N TYR A 50 8.80 2.86 -0.25
CA TYR A 50 7.93 3.64 0.62
C TYR A 50 6.58 3.98 0.00
N ASN A 51 5.51 3.70 0.76
CA ASN A 51 4.16 4.13 0.43
C ASN A 51 3.74 5.34 1.26
N LYS A 52 3.00 6.26 0.65
CA LYS A 52 2.48 7.46 1.33
C LYS A 52 1.52 7.08 2.45
N ARG A 53 1.86 7.44 3.70
CA ARG A 53 0.98 7.25 4.86
C ARG A 53 -0.28 8.11 4.75
N ILE A 54 -1.46 7.50 4.90
CA ILE A 54 -2.73 8.21 4.95
C ILE A 54 -2.91 8.87 6.32
N ARG A 55 -2.92 10.22 6.34
CA ARG A 55 -3.21 11.03 7.53
C ARG A 55 -4.70 11.37 7.57
N ARG A 56 -5.44 10.75 8.48
CA ARG A 56 -6.90 10.91 8.61
C ARG A 56 -7.26 12.22 9.32
N GLY A 57 -8.42 12.80 9.04
CA GLY A 57 -8.90 14.02 9.70
C GLY A 57 -8.09 15.28 9.37
N ARG A 58 -7.64 15.42 8.10
CA ARG A 58 -6.83 16.56 7.63
C ARG A 58 -7.49 17.25 6.43
N GLY A 59 -8.69 17.78 6.66
CA GLY A 59 -9.46 18.54 5.65
C GLY A 59 -10.17 17.67 4.60
N PRO A 60 -11.20 18.21 3.93
CA PRO A 60 -12.05 17.44 3.00
C PRO A 60 -11.28 16.93 1.77
N ALA A 61 -10.36 17.73 1.21
CA ALA A 61 -9.57 17.38 0.03
C ALA A 61 -8.65 16.16 0.22
N SER A 62 -8.33 15.79 1.46
CA SER A 62 -7.54 14.59 1.78
C SER A 62 -8.26 13.26 1.50
N GLY A 63 -9.55 13.29 1.15
CA GLY A 63 -10.38 12.10 0.92
C GLY A 63 -10.85 11.39 2.19
N LYS A 64 -10.19 11.59 3.34
CA LYS A 64 -10.56 11.04 4.66
C LYS A 64 -10.70 12.14 5.71
N GLY A 65 -11.22 13.30 5.32
CA GLY A 65 -11.40 14.48 6.18
C GLY A 65 -12.53 14.34 7.20
N LYS A 66 -13.78 14.36 6.74
CA LYS A 66 -14.97 14.50 7.59
C LYS A 66 -15.18 13.35 8.58
N THR A 67 -15.08 12.10 8.11
CA THR A 67 -15.41 10.91 8.92
C THR A 67 -14.17 10.10 9.31
N SER A 68 -12.97 10.49 8.83
CA SER A 68 -11.75 9.71 9.00
C SER A 68 -11.89 8.23 8.56
N GLY A 69 -12.83 7.93 7.68
CA GLY A 69 -13.15 6.56 7.24
C GLY A 69 -13.95 5.72 8.23
N ARG A 70 -14.57 6.32 9.25
CA ARG A 70 -15.36 5.60 10.28
C ARG A 70 -16.87 5.51 9.99
N GLY A 71 -17.37 6.14 8.93
CA GLY A 71 -18.81 6.19 8.61
C GLY A 71 -19.57 7.25 9.42
N HIS A 72 -20.86 7.00 9.68
CA HIS A 72 -21.78 7.93 10.36
C HIS A 72 -22.56 7.24 11.49
N LYS A 73 -22.61 7.89 12.66
CA LYS A 73 -23.44 7.62 13.85
C LYS A 73 -23.60 6.13 14.22
N GLY A 74 -22.56 5.33 14.04
CA GLY A 74 -22.54 3.91 14.41
C GLY A 74 -21.68 3.65 15.64
N GLN A 75 -21.88 2.51 16.32
CA GLN A 75 -21.10 2.14 17.50
C GLN A 75 -19.59 2.14 17.23
N LYS A 76 -19.13 1.68 16.05
CA LYS A 76 -17.71 1.69 15.63
C LYS A 76 -17.14 3.10 15.38
N GLN A 77 -17.99 4.12 15.25
CA GLN A 77 -17.54 5.51 15.18
C GLN A 77 -17.23 6.05 16.59
N HIS A 78 -18.14 5.80 17.53
CA HIS A 78 -18.08 6.33 18.90
C HIS A 78 -17.16 5.51 19.82
N GLY A 79 -17.02 4.21 19.57
CA GLY A 79 -16.18 3.31 20.35
C GLY A 79 -15.66 2.14 19.52
N SER A 80 -15.34 1.03 20.19
CA SER A 80 -14.84 -0.20 19.60
C SER A 80 -15.81 -1.35 19.80
N VAL A 81 -15.98 -2.17 18.77
CA VAL A 81 -16.66 -3.46 18.85
C VAL A 81 -15.60 -4.53 18.62
N PRO A 82 -15.54 -5.61 19.44
CA PRO A 82 -14.63 -6.72 19.21
C PRO A 82 -14.80 -7.29 17.79
N ALA A 83 -13.69 -7.65 17.14
CA ALA A 83 -13.71 -8.12 15.75
C ALA A 83 -14.53 -9.41 15.56
N GLY A 84 -14.49 -10.32 16.54
CA GLY A 84 -15.24 -11.58 16.53
C GLY A 84 -16.64 -11.52 17.17
N PHE A 85 -17.28 -10.35 17.20
CA PHE A 85 -18.65 -10.23 17.71
C PHE A 85 -19.68 -10.40 16.59
N ASN A 86 -20.50 -11.45 16.69
CA ASN A 86 -21.51 -11.82 15.68
C ASN A 86 -22.91 -11.19 15.94
N GLY A 87 -22.99 -10.08 16.69
CA GLY A 87 -24.26 -9.37 16.90
C GLY A 87 -25.22 -9.99 17.91
N GLY A 88 -24.77 -10.96 18.70
CA GLY A 88 -25.59 -11.70 19.68
C GLY A 88 -25.78 -13.17 19.35
N GLN A 89 -25.44 -13.58 18.13
CA GLN A 89 -25.34 -14.99 17.76
C GLN A 89 -24.16 -15.66 18.46
N THR A 90 -24.30 -16.94 18.81
CA THR A 90 -23.21 -17.80 19.31
C THR A 90 -22.03 -17.77 18.33
N LYS A 91 -20.79 -17.68 18.86
CA LYS A 91 -19.58 -17.63 18.03
C LYS A 91 -19.31 -18.96 17.35
N ASP A 92 -18.71 -18.90 16.16
CA ASP A 92 -18.43 -20.09 15.35
C ASP A 92 -17.48 -21.07 16.05
N GLU A 93 -16.49 -20.57 16.81
CA GLU A 93 -15.58 -21.40 17.61
C GLU A 93 -16.34 -22.28 18.63
N ILE A 94 -17.47 -21.78 19.15
CA ILE A 94 -18.32 -22.51 20.10
C ILE A 94 -19.25 -23.46 19.36
N VAL A 95 -19.79 -23.05 18.20
CA VAL A 95 -20.68 -23.88 17.38
C VAL A 95 -19.97 -25.12 16.87
N HIS A 96 -18.74 -24.97 16.37
CA HIS A 96 -17.94 -26.08 15.84
C HIS A 96 -17.18 -26.82 16.95
N GLY A 97 -16.81 -26.12 18.03
CA GLY A 97 -16.01 -26.68 19.11
C GLY A 97 -14.54 -26.85 18.74
N GLU A 98 -13.72 -27.22 19.72
CA GLU A 98 -12.32 -27.58 19.49
C GLU A 98 -12.22 -29.03 19.03
N HIS A 99 -11.46 -29.27 17.97
CA HIS A 99 -11.25 -30.61 17.41
C HIS A 99 -9.81 -31.08 17.58
N GLY A 100 -9.64 -32.32 18.03
CA GLY A 100 -8.34 -32.97 18.18
C GLY A 100 -7.53 -32.47 19.39
N PHE A 101 -6.23 -32.72 19.36
CA PHE A 101 -5.28 -32.21 20.36
C PHE A 101 -3.92 -31.98 19.71
N LYS A 102 -3.11 -31.09 20.29
CA LYS A 102 -1.74 -30.86 19.84
C LYS A 102 -0.81 -31.91 20.47
N ASN A 103 -0.19 -32.76 19.65
CA ASN A 103 0.81 -33.72 20.12
C ASN A 103 2.13 -33.00 20.48
N ILE A 104 2.44 -32.93 21.77
CA ILE A 104 3.65 -32.27 22.31
C ILE A 104 4.93 -33.09 22.01
N PHE A 105 4.78 -34.40 21.77
CA PHE A 105 5.89 -35.32 21.50
C PHE A 105 6.22 -35.45 20.02
N SER A 106 5.52 -34.74 19.14
CA SER A 106 5.81 -34.76 17.72
C SER A 106 7.15 -34.07 17.45
N LEU A 107 8.03 -34.76 16.72
CA LEU A 107 9.30 -34.21 16.26
C LEU A 107 9.09 -33.46 14.94
N ASP A 108 9.55 -32.21 14.86
CA ASP A 108 9.57 -31.44 13.62
C ASP A 108 10.82 -31.81 12.81
N ILE A 109 10.63 -32.56 11.72
CA ILE A 109 11.70 -33.08 10.87
C ILE A 109 11.78 -32.25 9.59
N ALA A 110 12.99 -31.83 9.21
CA ALA A 110 13.21 -31.14 7.95
C ALA A 110 12.95 -32.07 6.76
N LYS A 111 11.95 -31.73 5.94
CA LYS A 111 11.63 -32.46 4.71
C LYS A 111 12.61 -32.10 3.60
N VAL A 112 13.23 -33.11 3.00
CA VAL A 112 14.13 -32.96 1.85
C VAL A 112 13.65 -33.89 0.75
N ASN A 113 13.35 -33.32 -0.42
CA ASN A 113 12.95 -34.07 -1.61
C ASN A 113 14.20 -34.46 -2.42
N LEU A 114 14.08 -35.53 -3.21
CA LEU A 114 15.17 -36.04 -4.05
C LEU A 114 15.60 -35.02 -5.11
N ASP A 115 14.65 -34.26 -5.68
CA ASP A 115 14.93 -33.26 -6.71
C ASP A 115 15.94 -32.20 -6.23
N ARG A 116 15.78 -31.73 -4.99
CA ARG A 116 16.72 -30.76 -4.38
C ARG A 116 18.10 -31.36 -4.17
N ILE A 117 18.18 -32.65 -3.83
CA ILE A 117 19.46 -33.34 -3.69
C ILE A 117 20.15 -33.45 -5.05
N GLN A 118 19.39 -33.77 -6.10
CA GLN A 118 19.89 -33.81 -7.47
C GLN A 118 20.42 -32.43 -7.91
N GLU A 119 19.66 -31.35 -7.68
CA GLU A 119 20.10 -29.97 -7.97
C GLU A 119 21.43 -29.63 -7.28
N TRP A 120 21.62 -30.05 -6.03
CA TRP A 120 22.86 -29.81 -5.30
C TRP A 120 24.04 -30.63 -5.82
N ILE A 121 23.79 -31.85 -6.33
CA ILE A 121 24.81 -32.66 -6.98
C ILE A 121 25.20 -32.02 -8.32
N ASP A 122 24.22 -31.58 -9.11
CA ASP A 122 24.45 -30.93 -10.40
C ASP A 122 25.21 -29.60 -10.27
N GLN A 123 24.95 -28.85 -9.19
CA GLN A 123 25.70 -27.64 -8.82
C GLN A 123 27.11 -27.93 -8.24
N GLY A 124 27.46 -29.20 -8.01
CA GLY A 124 28.71 -29.61 -7.38
C GLY A 124 28.82 -29.25 -5.89
N ARG A 125 27.69 -28.95 -5.23
CA ARG A 125 27.63 -28.66 -3.78
C ARG A 125 27.68 -29.93 -2.94
N LEU A 126 27.27 -31.06 -3.52
CA LEU A 126 27.31 -32.39 -2.91
C LEU A 126 28.11 -33.35 -3.78
N ASP A 127 28.99 -34.13 -3.16
CA ASP A 127 29.74 -35.20 -3.82
C ASP A 127 28.97 -36.52 -3.68
N PRO A 128 28.44 -37.08 -4.78
CA PRO A 128 27.69 -38.34 -4.74
C PRO A 128 28.58 -39.55 -4.45
N SER A 129 29.91 -39.41 -4.55
CA SER A 129 30.86 -40.49 -4.32
C SER A 129 31.01 -40.83 -2.83
N ARG A 130 30.61 -39.91 -1.94
CA ARG A 130 30.74 -40.06 -0.47
C ARG A 130 29.37 -40.28 0.17
N PRO A 131 29.31 -40.89 1.37
CA PRO A 131 28.06 -41.03 2.11
C PRO A 131 27.46 -39.66 2.47
N ILE A 132 26.24 -39.40 2.00
CA ILE A 132 25.50 -38.16 2.26
C ILE A 132 24.81 -38.29 3.62
N THR A 133 25.40 -37.68 4.66
CA THR A 133 24.84 -37.64 6.02
C THR A 133 24.04 -36.35 6.25
N VAL A 134 23.27 -36.30 7.35
CA VAL A 134 22.53 -35.08 7.77
C VAL A 134 23.45 -33.87 7.89
N ARG A 135 24.72 -34.07 8.31
CA ARG A 135 25.72 -33.00 8.39
C ARG A 135 26.04 -32.39 7.03
N GLU A 136 26.19 -33.23 6.00
CA GLU A 136 26.51 -32.75 4.64
C GLU A 136 25.29 -32.07 3.99
N LEU A 137 24.09 -32.59 4.23
CA LEU A 137 22.84 -31.91 3.82
C LEU A 137 22.66 -30.55 4.51
N ALA A 138 23.07 -30.41 5.76
CA ALA A 138 22.98 -29.14 6.49
C ALA A 138 24.00 -28.10 5.98
N LYS A 139 25.22 -28.52 5.61
CA LYS A 139 26.26 -27.64 5.05
C LYS A 139 25.97 -27.19 3.62
N SER A 140 25.27 -28.03 2.85
CA SER A 140 24.96 -27.79 1.44
C SER A 140 23.70 -26.96 1.22
N ARG A 141 22.97 -26.59 2.29
CA ARG A 141 21.87 -25.62 2.22
C ARG A 141 22.42 -24.21 2.02
#